data_AF-A0A2R7QHL5-F1
#
_entry.id   AF-A0A2R7QHL5-F1
#
_cell.length_a   1.000
_cell.length_b   1.000
_cell.length_c   1.000
_cell.angle_alpha   90.00
_cell.angle_beta   90.00
_cell.angle_gamma   90.00
#
_symmetry.space_group_name_H-M   'P 1'
#
loop_
_entity.id
_entity.type
_entity.pdbx_description
1 polymer ?
#
loop_
_entity_poly.entity_id
_entity_poly.type
_entity_poly.pdbx_seq_one_letter_code
_entity_poly.pdbx_strand_id
1 'polypeptide(L)'
;MRDEQDPGTLELMLPRKRGRPPTFGYAMTDAQRAARYRARRAGQADHADVRSCSDMVLLDKIRAAISSKDPELTGFLVHVLWQRYPLQLK
;
A
#
# COMPACT_ATOMS: atom_id res chain seq x y z
N MET A 1 -29.12 -36.72 9.83
CA MET A 1 -28.19 -37.62 9.11
C MET A 1 -28.19 -37.18 7.66
N ARG A 2 -27.04 -37.15 6.98
CA ARG A 2 -26.96 -36.90 5.53
C ARG A 2 -27.30 -38.21 4.82
N ASP A 3 -28.18 -38.17 3.82
CA ASP A 3 -28.57 -39.35 3.02
C ASP A 3 -27.36 -39.91 2.25
N GLU A 4 -27.19 -41.24 2.29
CA GLU A 4 -26.11 -41.97 1.62
C GLU A 4 -26.19 -41.91 0.08
N GLN A 5 -27.32 -41.45 -0.47
CA GLN A 5 -27.60 -41.43 -1.91
C GLN A 5 -27.65 -40.03 -2.53
N ASP A 6 -27.17 -38.99 -1.85
CA ASP A 6 -27.06 -37.65 -2.44
C ASP A 6 -25.90 -37.58 -3.46
N PRO A 7 -26.17 -37.57 -4.79
CA PRO A 7 -25.13 -37.60 -5.82
C PRO A 7 -24.50 -36.20 -6.04
N GLY A 8 -24.96 -35.17 -5.32
CA GLY A 8 -24.68 -33.77 -5.60
C GLY A 8 -23.32 -33.26 -5.11
N THR A 9 -22.56 -34.05 -4.34
CA THR A 9 -21.27 -33.59 -3.82
C THR A 9 -20.19 -34.66 -4.00
N LEU A 10 -19.83 -34.95 -5.24
CA LEU A 10 -18.49 -35.44 -5.52
C LEU A 10 -17.53 -34.33 -5.10
N GLU A 11 -16.89 -34.49 -3.94
CA GLU A 11 -15.70 -33.72 -3.53
C GLU A 11 -14.62 -33.98 -4.58
N LEU A 12 -14.67 -33.22 -5.68
CA LEU A 12 -13.67 -33.26 -6.73
C LEU A 12 -12.35 -32.90 -6.05
N MET A 13 -11.44 -33.86 -5.93
CA MET A 13 -10.06 -33.62 -5.51
C MET A 13 -9.35 -32.84 -6.63
N LEU A 14 -9.68 -31.55 -6.75
CA LEU A 14 -9.06 -30.64 -7.69
C LEU A 14 -7.59 -30.47 -7.29
N PRO A 15 -6.65 -30.56 -8.25
CA PRO A 15 -5.27 -30.19 -7.99
C PRO A 15 -5.23 -28.78 -7.41
N ARG A 16 -4.68 -28.62 -6.20
CA ARG A 16 -4.50 -27.30 -5.60
C ARG A 16 -3.75 -26.42 -6.60
N LYS A 17 -4.35 -25.31 -7.02
CA LYS A 17 -3.68 -24.32 -7.86
C LYS A 17 -2.36 -23.97 -7.18
N ARG A 18 -1.23 -24.30 -7.84
CA ARG A 18 0.09 -23.91 -7.35
C ARG A 18 0.07 -22.38 -7.22
N GLY A 19 0.20 -21.91 -5.98
CA GLY A 19 0.23 -20.47 -5.72
C GLY A 19 1.38 -19.79 -6.45
N ARG A 20 1.37 -18.46 -6.49
CA ARG A 20 2.51 -17.70 -7.02
C ARG A 20 3.77 -18.12 -6.26
N PRO A 21 4.85 -18.53 -6.94
CA PRO A 21 6.12 -18.81 -6.29
C PRO A 21 6.57 -17.61 -5.45
N PRO A 22 7.20 -17.81 -4.28
CA PRO A 22 7.71 -16.71 -3.49
C PRO A 22 8.71 -15.87 -4.28
N THR A 23 8.63 -14.54 -4.16
CA THR A 23 9.43 -13.58 -4.96
C THR A 23 10.95 -13.83 -4.88
N PHE A 24 11.45 -14.43 -3.80
CA PHE A 24 12.88 -14.67 -3.58
C PHE A 24 13.21 -16.17 -3.42
N GLY A 25 12.32 -17.07 -3.83
CA GLY A 25 12.50 -18.52 -3.65
C GLY A 25 12.21 -19.03 -2.23
N TYR A 26 12.02 -18.15 -1.26
CA TYR A 26 11.56 -18.46 0.10
C TYR A 26 10.43 -17.52 0.54
N ALA A 27 9.57 -18.00 1.44
CA ALA A 27 8.52 -17.18 2.04
C ALA A 27 9.15 -16.16 3.01
N MET A 28 8.89 -14.87 2.79
CA MET A 28 9.28 -13.82 3.73
C MET A 28 8.42 -13.87 4.99
N THR A 29 9.06 -13.74 6.15
CA THR A 29 8.34 -13.51 7.40
C THR A 29 7.61 -12.16 7.36
N ASP A 30 6.58 -12.00 8.20
CA ASP A 30 5.83 -10.74 8.26
C ASP A 30 6.71 -9.56 8.66
N ALA A 31 7.68 -9.78 9.57
CA ALA A 31 8.66 -8.76 9.96
C ALA A 31 9.55 -8.33 8.77
N GLN A 32 10.05 -9.28 7.98
CA GLN A 32 10.83 -8.98 6.78
C GLN A 32 10.00 -8.22 5.73
N ARG A 33 8.73 -8.60 5.57
CA ARG A 33 7.80 -7.93 4.66
C ARG A 33 7.57 -6.48 5.10
N ALA A 34 7.35 -6.25 6.39
CA ALA A 34 7.18 -4.92 6.96
C ALA A 34 8.46 -4.07 6.82
N ALA A 35 9.63 -4.63 7.09
CA ALA A 35 10.91 -3.95 6.93
C ALA A 35 11.14 -3.52 5.48
N ARG A 36 10.93 -4.42 4.51
CA ARG A 36 11.02 -4.12 3.08
C ARG A 36 10.00 -3.09 2.63
N TYR A 37 8.77 -3.16 3.13
CA TYR A 37 7.75 -2.16 2.85
C TYR A 37 8.21 -0.76 3.32
N ARG A 38 8.70 -0.64 4.56
CA ARG A 38 9.21 0.63 5.09
C ARG A 38 10.42 1.14 4.30
N ALA A 39 11.38 0.28 3.98
CA ALA A 39 12.58 0.64 3.22
C ALA A 39 12.23 1.13 1.81
N ARG A 40 11.34 0.42 1.09
CA ARG A 40 10.86 0.84 -0.23
C ARG A 40 10.11 2.17 -0.15
N ARG A 41 9.32 2.37 0.90
CA ARG A 41 8.54 3.59 1.12
C ARG A 41 9.45 4.80 1.38
N ALA A 42 10.51 4.65 2.17
CA ALA A 42 11.50 5.70 2.40
C ALA A 42 12.15 6.17 1.08
N GLY A 43 12.60 5.23 0.23
CA GLY A 43 13.23 5.59 -1.05
C GLY A 43 12.29 6.23 -2.09
N GLN A 44 10.98 5.99 -2.01
CA GLN A 44 10.01 6.65 -2.89
C GLN A 44 9.67 8.08 -2.45
N ALA A 45 9.84 8.39 -1.17
CA ALA A 45 9.56 9.72 -0.65
C ALA A 45 10.59 10.77 -1.13
N ASP A 46 11.85 10.39 -1.36
CA ASP A 46 12.91 11.35 -1.69
C ASP A 46 12.92 11.76 -3.18
N HIS A 47 12.56 10.87 -4.10
CA HIS A 47 12.69 11.11 -5.55
C HIS A 47 11.40 11.48 -6.28
N ALA A 48 10.25 11.40 -5.62
CA ALA A 48 8.98 11.68 -6.28
C ALA A 48 8.76 13.19 -6.43
N ASP A 49 8.48 13.63 -7.66
CA ASP A 49 7.96 14.97 -7.93
C ASP A 49 6.62 15.14 -7.19
N VAL A 50 6.52 16.24 -6.44
CA VAL A 50 5.41 16.53 -5.54
C VAL A 50 4.07 16.58 -6.29
N ARG A 51 4.06 17.01 -7.55
CA ARG A 51 2.82 17.13 -8.34
C ARG A 51 2.32 15.80 -8.87
N SER A 52 3.21 14.86 -9.16
CA SER A 52 2.89 13.56 -9.75
C SER A 52 2.95 12.38 -8.76
N CYS A 53 3.41 12.60 -7.52
CA CYS A 53 3.48 11.56 -6.50
C CYS A 53 2.09 11.08 -6.02
N SER A 54 2.02 9.86 -5.49
CA SER A 54 0.79 9.36 -4.85
C SER A 54 0.48 10.14 -3.58
N ASP A 55 -0.80 10.20 -3.18
CA ASP A 55 -1.21 10.94 -1.97
C ASP A 55 -0.53 10.44 -0.71
N MET A 56 -0.28 9.13 -0.61
CA MET A 56 0.44 8.56 0.52
C MET A 56 1.87 9.12 0.63
N VAL A 57 2.54 9.31 -0.51
CA VAL A 57 3.89 9.91 -0.55
C VAL A 57 3.82 11.41 -0.25
N LEU A 58 2.80 12.11 -0.74
CA LEU A 58 2.58 13.52 -0.43
C LEU A 58 2.37 13.75 1.08
N LEU A 59 1.55 12.93 1.73
CA LEU A 59 1.32 12.98 3.16
C LEU A 59 2.58 12.66 3.98
N ASP A 60 3.39 11.70 3.54
CA ASP A 60 4.68 11.42 4.19
C ASP A 60 5.63 12.61 4.08
N LYS A 61 5.69 13.28 2.92
CA LYS A 61 6.47 14.51 2.73
C LYS A 61 5.97 15.64 3.62
N ILE A 62 4.66 15.83 3.76
CA ILE A 62 4.06 16.82 4.68
C ILE A 62 4.49 16.52 6.12
N ARG A 63 4.39 15.25 6.55
CA ARG A 63 4.82 14.82 7.88
C ARG A 63 6.31 15.10 8.12
N ALA A 64 7.16 14.84 7.13
CA ALA A 64 8.59 15.10 7.21
C ALA A 64 8.87 16.61 7.34
N ALA A 65 8.23 17.45 6.52
CA ALA A 65 8.37 18.92 6.55
C ALA A 65 7.92 19.54 7.89
N ILE A 66 6.84 19.01 8.48
CA ILE A 66 6.38 19.41 9.82
C ILE A 66 7.43 19.02 10.87
N SER A 67 7.98 17.81 10.76
CA SER A 67 8.98 17.29 11.71
C SER A 67 10.29 18.09 11.64
N SER A 68 10.67 18.58 10.45
CA SER A 68 11.81 19.47 10.24
C SER A 68 11.53 20.93 10.59
N LYS A 69 10.29 21.28 10.97
CA LYS A 69 9.84 22.63 11.30
C LYS A 69 10.05 23.64 10.15
N ASP A 70 9.86 23.19 8.91
CA ASP A 70 9.91 24.04 7.73
C ASP A 70 8.49 24.49 7.34
N PRO A 71 8.08 25.73 7.68
CA PRO A 71 6.73 26.20 7.43
C PRO A 71 6.47 26.47 5.94
N GLU A 72 7.48 26.88 5.17
CA GLU A 72 7.32 27.20 3.75
C GLU A 72 7.07 25.93 2.94
N LEU A 73 7.90 24.91 3.15
CA LEU A 73 7.74 23.61 2.50
C LEU A 73 6.43 22.95 2.91
N THR A 74 6.07 23.02 4.20
CA THR A 74 4.80 22.48 4.70
C THR A 74 3.62 23.16 4.01
N GLY A 75 3.61 24.50 3.93
CA GLY A 75 2.56 25.27 3.26
C GLY A 75 2.43 24.91 1.78
N PHE A 76 3.55 24.80 1.07
CA PHE A 76 3.56 24.38 -0.34
C PHE A 76 2.96 22.98 -0.53
N LEU A 77 3.39 21.99 0.26
CA LEU A 77 2.90 20.61 0.15
C LEU A 77 1.41 20.49 0.49
N VAL A 78 0.94 21.22 1.50
CA VAL A 78 -0.48 21.29 1.87
C VAL A 78 -1.29 21.96 0.76
N HIS A 79 -0.76 23.01 0.12
CA HIS A 79 -1.42 23.63 -1.02
C HIS A 79 -1.58 22.66 -2.20
N VAL A 80 -0.56 21.84 -2.50
CA VAL A 80 -0.66 20.80 -3.53
C VAL A 80 -1.75 19.77 -3.18
N LEU A 81 -1.87 19.38 -1.92
CA LEU A 81 -2.94 18.48 -1.48
C LEU A 81 -4.33 19.12 -1.67
N TRP A 82 -4.48 20.40 -1.31
CA TRP A 82 -5.72 21.14 -1.51
C TRP A 82 -6.11 21.26 -2.99
N GLN A 83 -5.15 21.48 -3.89
CA GLN A 83 -5.40 21.51 -5.33
C GLN A 83 -5.97 20.17 -5.86
N ARG A 84 -5.57 19.04 -5.27
CA ARG A 84 -6.10 17.71 -5.62
C ARG A 84 -7.52 17.49 -5.10
N TYR A 85 -7.84 18.05 -3.94
CA TYR A 85 -9.11 17.87 -3.23
C TYR A 85 -9.71 19.21 -2.84
N PRO A 86 -10.17 20.02 -3.82
CA PRO A 86 -10.75 21.31 -3.51
C PRO A 86 -12.05 21.12 -2.72
N LEU A 87 -12.13 21.75 -1.54
CA LEU A 87 -13.34 21.78 -0.73
C LEU A 87 -14.43 22.55 -1.49
N GLN A 88 -15.45 21.84 -1.96
CA GLN A 88 -16.69 22.45 -2.45
C GLN A 88 -17.61 22.64 -1.25
N LEU A 89 -17.46 23.75 -0.54
CA LEU A 89 -18.44 24.18 0.45
C LEU A 89 -19.67 24.68 -0.33
N LYS A 90 -20.80 23.98 -0.15
CA LYS A 90 -22.12 24.41 -0.66
C LYS A 90 -22.79 25.35 0.32
#